data_AF-A0A9W9WST7-F1
#
_entry.id   AF-A0A9W9WST7-F1
#
_cell.length_a   1.000
_cell.length_b   1.000
_cell.length_c   1.000
_cell.angle_alpha   90.00
_cell.angle_beta   90.00
_cell.angle_gamma   90.00
#
_symmetry.space_group_name_H-M   'P 1'
#
loop_
_entity.id
_entity.type
_entity.pdbx_description
1 polymer ?
#
loop_
_entity_poly.entity_id
_entity_poly.type
_entity_poly.pdbx_seq_one_letter_code
_entity_poly.pdbx_strand_id
1 'polypeptide(L)'
;MATKTLMASCHCKNVQFTVAVPTECFPLNIHLCHCSVCRYTHGAPCSFHASLPVGVEPQFIAPSSLNKLTTYQHPASTATGYFCSTCGCQIGGADGQWVITPAIFDANREDEGIWKFNAHMLPTSAQDGGLAAVFSAINGHQMETENLGLSPQAIAGSDSQPPDPESKELLAQCHCGGVSFTIARPSEEFVASPRSKGCISPLDKSKWLACMDLCDDCRLVTGTHVISWMSVSIDHITPRLPQNLLIGSAKGYRSSKDVLRVFCGTCGATVFYHGDGRPDAVDVAMGILRAPEGAMAENWSVWRAGRAEYPEDGIRYHAGFSHALIEGMQRWGAERGHPQDFEIA
;
A
#
# COMPACT_ATOMS: atom_id res chain seq x y z
N MET A 1 26.68 -25.10 0.87
CA MET A 1 26.38 -24.35 -0.36
C MET A 1 26.62 -22.87 -0.07
N ALA A 2 27.02 -22.09 -1.07
CA ALA A 2 27.25 -20.65 -0.87
C ALA A 2 25.90 -19.95 -0.66
N THR A 3 25.85 -19.00 0.27
CA THR A 3 24.64 -18.23 0.57
C THR A 3 24.95 -16.74 0.46
N LYS A 4 23.95 -15.95 0.08
CA LYS A 4 23.95 -14.49 0.20
C LYS A 4 23.01 -14.11 1.34
N THR A 5 23.50 -13.28 2.26
CA THR A 5 22.70 -12.79 3.38
C THR A 5 22.06 -11.46 3.00
N LEU A 6 20.73 -11.39 3.07
CA LEU A 6 19.95 -10.17 2.87
C LEU A 6 19.48 -9.65 4.22
N MET A 7 19.61 -8.35 4.48
CA MET A 7 19.16 -7.70 5.71
C MET A 7 17.82 -7.01 5.46
N ALA A 8 16.89 -7.13 6.41
CA ALA A 8 15.62 -6.42 6.42
C ALA A 8 15.47 -5.53 7.64
N SER A 9 14.80 -4.39 7.48
CA SER A 9 14.43 -3.50 8.57
C SER A 9 13.09 -2.83 8.29
N CYS A 10 12.21 -2.76 9.29
CA CYS A 10 11.09 -1.82 9.24
C CYS A 10 11.56 -0.39 9.51
N HIS A 11 10.70 0.60 9.26
CA HIS A 11 11.02 2.02 9.46
C HIS A 11 11.52 2.35 10.88
N CYS A 12 10.81 1.89 11.91
CA CYS A 12 11.17 2.18 13.30
C CYS A 12 12.36 1.36 13.84
N LYS A 13 12.91 0.44 13.03
CA LYS A 13 14.04 -0.45 13.37
C LYS A 13 13.82 -1.42 14.54
N ASN A 14 12.60 -1.49 15.11
CA ASN A 14 12.28 -2.50 16.12
C ASN A 14 12.23 -3.92 15.52
N VAL A 15 11.94 -4.03 14.23
CA VAL A 15 12.03 -5.29 13.48
C VAL A 15 13.21 -5.22 12.54
N GLN A 16 14.23 -6.03 12.83
CA GLN A 16 15.43 -6.19 12.01
C GLN A 16 15.81 -7.66 12.00
N PHE A 17 16.08 -8.21 10.81
CA PHE A 17 16.47 -9.61 10.66
C PHE A 17 17.29 -9.80 9.39
N THR A 18 17.96 -10.94 9.30
CA THR A 18 18.62 -11.39 8.08
C THR A 18 17.99 -12.66 7.54
N VAL A 19 18.12 -12.90 6.24
CA VAL A 19 17.84 -14.20 5.61
C VAL A 19 19.06 -14.65 4.82
N ALA A 20 19.51 -15.88 5.02
CA ALA A 20 20.62 -16.47 4.29
C ALA A 20 20.07 -17.35 3.16
N VAL A 21 20.09 -16.84 1.94
CA VAL A 21 19.49 -17.49 0.77
C VAL A 21 20.59 -18.18 -0.05
N PRO A 22 20.44 -19.46 -0.44
CA PRO A 22 21.37 -20.11 -1.36
C PRO A 22 21.50 -19.33 -2.66
N THR A 23 22.73 -19.12 -3.12
CA THR A 23 23.01 -18.25 -4.27
C THR A 23 22.34 -18.70 -5.57
N GLU A 24 22.14 -20.01 -5.73
CA GLU A 24 21.46 -20.64 -6.86
C GLU A 24 19.95 -20.38 -6.91
N CYS A 25 19.36 -19.87 -5.83
CA CYS A 25 17.94 -19.50 -5.78
C CYS A 25 17.66 -18.11 -6.32
N PHE A 26 18.69 -17.31 -6.63
CA PHE A 26 18.49 -15.98 -7.21
C PHE A 26 18.28 -16.02 -8.74
N PRO A 27 17.49 -15.10 -9.30
CA PRO A 27 16.68 -14.10 -8.60
C PRO A 27 15.47 -14.72 -7.88
N LEU A 28 15.07 -14.13 -6.76
CA LEU A 28 13.81 -14.48 -6.08
C LEU A 28 12.63 -13.82 -6.82
N ASN A 29 11.63 -14.63 -7.13
CA ASN A 29 10.44 -14.19 -7.84
C ASN A 29 9.52 -13.40 -6.91
N ILE A 30 9.16 -12.19 -7.33
CA ILE A 30 8.14 -11.34 -6.72
C ILE A 30 6.85 -11.47 -7.52
N HIS A 31 5.74 -11.68 -6.82
CA HIS A 31 4.41 -11.46 -7.37
C HIS A 31 3.71 -10.31 -6.63
N LEU A 32 2.87 -9.58 -7.37
CA LEU A 32 2.02 -8.53 -6.83
C LEU A 32 0.63 -9.12 -6.61
N CYS A 33 0.17 -9.19 -5.37
CA CYS A 33 -1.18 -9.69 -5.09
C CYS A 33 -2.17 -8.53 -4.97
N HIS A 34 -3.16 -8.56 -5.86
CA HIS A 34 -4.17 -7.51 -6.00
C HIS A 34 -5.47 -7.88 -5.30
N CYS A 35 -5.57 -9.00 -4.56
CA CYS A 35 -6.83 -9.35 -3.91
C CYS A 35 -7.25 -8.34 -2.84
N SER A 36 -8.55 -8.23 -2.59
CA SER A 36 -9.13 -7.37 -1.55
C SER A 36 -8.46 -7.58 -0.19
N VAL A 37 -8.25 -8.82 0.22
CA VAL A 37 -7.58 -9.17 1.49
C VAL A 37 -6.20 -8.52 1.58
N CYS A 38 -5.38 -8.64 0.52
CA CYS A 38 -4.04 -8.06 0.51
C CYS A 38 -4.09 -6.53 0.54
N ARG A 39 -4.92 -5.90 -0.29
CA ARG A 39 -5.07 -4.43 -0.30
C ARG A 39 -5.55 -3.91 1.06
N TYR A 40 -6.59 -4.50 1.61
CA TYR A 40 -7.24 -4.08 2.85
C TYR A 40 -6.38 -4.36 4.10
N THR A 41 -5.48 -5.34 4.05
CA THR A 41 -4.57 -5.69 5.16
C THR A 41 -3.28 -4.87 5.12
N HIS A 42 -2.83 -4.44 3.94
CA HIS A 42 -1.63 -3.59 3.82
C HIS A 42 -1.98 -2.10 3.87
N GLY A 43 -3.15 -1.71 3.39
CA GLY A 43 -3.48 -0.31 3.09
C GLY A 43 -2.74 0.21 1.86
N ALA A 44 -2.45 -0.67 0.90
CA ALA A 44 -1.65 -0.38 -0.28
C ALA A 44 -2.40 -0.81 -1.56
N PRO A 45 -2.03 -0.31 -2.76
CA PRO A 45 -2.71 -0.68 -4.00
C PRO A 45 -2.62 -2.17 -4.33
N CYS A 46 -1.55 -2.84 -3.87
CA CYS A 46 -1.36 -4.28 -3.87
C CYS A 46 -0.30 -4.66 -2.82
N SER A 47 -0.17 -5.94 -2.49
CA SER A 47 0.98 -6.45 -1.72
C SER A 47 2.07 -6.96 -2.65
N PHE A 48 3.29 -7.07 -2.13
CA PHE A 48 4.45 -7.60 -2.84
C PHE A 48 5.00 -8.77 -2.05
N HIS A 49 5.14 -9.92 -2.70
CA HIS A 49 5.47 -11.17 -2.02
C HIS A 49 6.58 -11.91 -2.75
N ALA A 50 7.59 -12.34 -2.00
CA ALA A 50 8.62 -13.26 -2.46
C ALA A 50 8.68 -14.47 -1.52
N SER A 51 8.54 -15.68 -2.08
CA SER A 51 8.69 -16.92 -1.30
C SER A 51 10.18 -17.18 -1.05
N LEU A 52 10.54 -17.40 0.21
CA LEU A 52 11.89 -17.87 0.55
C LEU A 52 12.04 -19.36 0.22
N PRO A 53 13.24 -19.84 -0.14
CA PRO A 53 13.47 -21.27 -0.30
C PRO A 53 13.10 -22.07 0.97
N VAL A 54 12.69 -23.33 0.79
CA VAL A 54 12.31 -24.20 1.91
C VAL A 54 13.44 -24.28 2.95
N GLY A 55 13.10 -24.07 4.22
CA GLY A 55 14.06 -24.07 5.33
C GLY A 55 14.83 -22.76 5.53
N VAL A 56 14.64 -21.75 4.67
CA VAL A 56 15.19 -20.41 4.90
C VAL A 56 14.18 -19.60 5.72
N GLU A 57 14.63 -19.12 6.88
CA GLU A 57 13.80 -18.38 7.83
C GLU A 57 14.47 -17.08 8.29
N PRO A 58 13.67 -16.06 8.67
CA PRO A 58 14.17 -14.85 9.31
C PRO A 58 15.02 -15.12 10.56
N GLN A 59 16.24 -14.62 10.57
CA GLN A 59 17.13 -14.62 11.73
C GLN A 59 17.15 -13.23 12.35
N PHE A 60 16.43 -13.03 13.46
CA PHE A 60 16.28 -11.72 14.09
C PHE A 60 17.59 -11.19 14.69
N ILE A 61 17.86 -9.91 14.44
CA ILE A 61 19.02 -9.19 14.99
C ILE A 61 18.61 -8.55 16.32
N ALA A 62 19.24 -8.95 17.43
CA ALA A 62 18.93 -8.39 18.75
C ALA A 62 19.03 -6.83 18.76
N PRO A 63 18.10 -6.11 19.42
CA PRO A 63 17.05 -6.60 20.31
C PRO A 63 15.73 -6.98 19.59
N SER A 64 15.74 -7.09 18.26
CA SER A 64 14.59 -7.58 17.51
C SER A 64 14.29 -9.04 17.82
N SER A 65 13.01 -9.40 17.80
CA SER A 65 12.53 -10.77 17.93
C SER A 65 11.06 -10.85 17.50
N LEU A 66 10.49 -12.06 17.50
CA LEU A 66 9.06 -12.27 17.26
C LEU A 66 8.15 -11.44 18.19
N ASN A 67 8.60 -11.07 19.40
CA ASN A 67 7.79 -10.25 20.32
C ASN A 67 7.61 -8.79 19.87
N LYS A 68 8.34 -8.35 18.84
CA LYS A 68 8.19 -7.03 18.20
C LYS A 68 7.19 -7.06 17.05
N LEU A 69 6.60 -8.22 16.78
CA LEU A 69 5.63 -8.46 15.74
C LEU A 69 4.25 -8.68 16.34
N THR A 70 3.24 -8.24 15.60
CA THR A 70 1.85 -8.62 15.80
C THR A 70 1.44 -9.56 14.66
N THR A 71 0.72 -10.61 15.02
CA THR A 71 0.22 -11.59 14.06
C THR A 71 -1.19 -11.23 13.61
N TYR A 72 -1.49 -11.53 12.36
CA TYR A 72 -2.84 -11.46 11.83
C TYR A 72 -3.09 -12.64 10.89
N GLN A 73 -4.18 -13.37 11.14
CA GLN A 73 -4.61 -14.48 10.31
C GLN A 73 -6.07 -14.27 9.94
N HIS A 74 -6.34 -14.17 8.63
CA HIS A 74 -7.70 -14.12 8.10
C HIS A 74 -8.32 -15.53 8.11
N PRO A 75 -9.61 -15.71 8.45
CA PRO A 75 -10.25 -17.02 8.47
C PRO A 75 -10.12 -17.85 7.18
N ALA A 76 -10.05 -17.20 6.01
CA ALA A 76 -9.85 -17.92 4.74
C ALA A 76 -8.36 -18.12 4.35
N SER A 77 -7.42 -17.84 5.25
CA SER A 77 -5.99 -18.06 5.04
C SER A 77 -5.40 -18.99 6.10
N THR A 78 -4.61 -19.95 5.66
CA THR A 78 -3.80 -20.81 6.53
C THR A 78 -2.50 -20.12 6.98
N ALA A 79 -2.06 -19.09 6.24
CA ALA A 79 -0.87 -18.33 6.57
C ALA A 79 -1.10 -17.32 7.68
N THR A 80 -0.17 -17.29 8.64
CA THR A 80 -0.09 -16.24 9.64
C THR A 80 0.73 -15.10 9.08
N GLY A 81 0.13 -13.91 8.93
CA GLY A 81 0.82 -12.67 8.59
C GLY A 81 1.47 -12.01 9.81
N TYR A 82 2.58 -11.33 9.59
CA TYR A 82 3.35 -10.62 10.62
C TYR A 82 3.61 -9.18 10.20
N PHE A 83 3.38 -8.25 11.13
CA PHE A 83 3.72 -6.85 10.97
C PHE A 83 4.36 -6.26 12.24
N CYS A 84 5.12 -5.20 12.09
CA CYS A 84 5.77 -4.53 13.22
C CYS A 84 4.74 -3.92 14.17
N SER A 85 4.77 -4.31 15.45
CA SER A 85 3.81 -3.81 16.46
C SER A 85 3.91 -2.31 16.73
N THR A 86 5.01 -1.66 16.30
CA THR A 86 5.28 -0.24 16.54
C THR A 86 4.91 0.64 15.36
N CYS A 87 5.30 0.28 14.13
CA CYS A 87 5.11 1.13 12.96
C CYS A 87 4.13 0.58 11.91
N GLY A 88 3.59 -0.64 12.09
CA GLY A 88 2.63 -1.23 11.16
C GLY A 88 3.25 -1.92 9.94
N CYS A 89 4.57 -1.78 9.72
CA CYS A 89 5.27 -2.38 8.58
C CYS A 89 5.01 -3.86 8.43
N GLN A 90 4.48 -4.26 7.27
CA GLN A 90 4.28 -5.64 6.89
C GLN A 90 5.63 -6.31 6.67
N ILE A 91 5.81 -7.49 7.26
CA ILE A 91 7.08 -8.24 7.23
C ILE A 91 6.98 -9.42 6.27
N GLY A 92 5.83 -10.09 6.27
CA GLY A 92 5.61 -11.31 5.53
C GLY A 92 4.63 -12.22 6.27
N GLY A 93 4.50 -13.45 5.80
CA GLY A 93 3.69 -14.47 6.44
C GLY A 93 4.31 -15.85 6.30
N ALA A 94 3.79 -16.81 7.05
CA ALA A 94 4.23 -18.20 6.97
C ALA A 94 3.06 -19.16 7.16
N ASP A 95 3.07 -20.23 6.36
CA ASP A 95 2.32 -21.47 6.54
C ASP A 95 3.26 -22.64 6.21
N GLY A 96 4.20 -22.93 7.11
CA GLY A 96 5.30 -23.87 6.87
C GLY A 96 6.47 -23.30 6.05
N GLN A 97 6.20 -22.50 5.01
CA GLN A 97 7.21 -21.77 4.23
C GLN A 97 7.01 -20.26 4.37
N TRP A 98 8.11 -19.51 4.50
CA TRP A 98 8.06 -18.05 4.61
C TRP A 98 7.84 -17.38 3.26
N VAL A 99 6.88 -16.47 3.23
CA VAL A 99 6.68 -15.48 2.17
C VAL A 99 7.02 -14.12 2.77
N ILE A 100 8.04 -13.46 2.25
CA ILE A 100 8.52 -12.18 2.76
C ILE A 100 7.99 -11.02 1.94
N THR A 101 7.96 -9.86 2.58
CA THR A 101 7.79 -8.57 1.94
C THR A 101 9.14 -8.10 1.38
N PRO A 102 9.36 -8.02 0.06
CA PRO A 102 10.67 -7.66 -0.49
C PRO A 102 11.03 -6.20 -0.21
N ALA A 103 10.02 -5.35 -0.04
CA ALA A 103 10.17 -3.90 0.11
C ALA A 103 10.95 -3.46 1.36
N ILE A 104 11.22 -4.32 2.33
CA ILE A 104 11.90 -3.95 3.59
C ILE A 104 13.37 -4.36 3.63
N PHE A 105 13.87 -4.96 2.55
CA PHE A 105 15.24 -5.45 2.48
C PHE A 105 16.18 -4.35 2.00
N ASP A 106 17.40 -4.35 2.53
CA ASP A 106 18.53 -3.62 1.96
C ASP A 106 19.12 -4.45 0.79
N ALA A 107 18.28 -4.67 -0.21
CA ALA A 107 18.61 -5.38 -1.44
C ALA A 107 18.31 -4.44 -2.62
N ASN A 108 19.04 -4.62 -3.73
CA ASN A 108 18.88 -3.86 -4.98
C ASN A 108 19.35 -2.40 -5.00
N ARG A 109 20.16 -1.92 -4.03
CA ARG A 109 20.86 -0.63 -4.16
C ARG A 109 21.77 -0.53 -5.41
N GLU A 110 22.15 -1.67 -6.00
CA GLU A 110 23.03 -1.77 -7.18
C GLU A 110 22.48 -2.70 -8.29
N ASP A 111 21.16 -2.94 -8.32
CA ASP A 111 20.49 -3.84 -9.30
C ASP A 111 21.16 -5.23 -9.46
N GLU A 112 21.53 -5.83 -8.32
CA GLU A 112 22.29 -7.09 -8.26
C GLU A 112 21.48 -8.34 -8.69
N GLY A 113 20.28 -8.17 -9.26
CA GLY A 113 19.43 -9.28 -9.68
C GLY A 113 18.86 -10.11 -8.52
N ILE A 114 18.58 -9.49 -7.36
CA ILE A 114 17.97 -10.20 -6.22
C ILE A 114 16.48 -10.46 -6.46
N TRP A 115 15.80 -9.46 -7.03
CA TRP A 115 14.35 -9.47 -7.22
C TRP A 115 13.98 -9.57 -8.68
N LYS A 116 13.04 -10.45 -9.01
CA LYS A 116 12.43 -10.53 -10.34
C LYS A 116 10.92 -10.47 -10.24
N PHE A 117 10.32 -9.39 -10.74
CA PHE A 117 8.88 -9.18 -10.75
C PHE A 117 8.25 -10.00 -11.89
N ASN A 118 7.46 -11.02 -11.56
CA ASN A 118 6.97 -11.98 -12.55
C ASN A 118 5.48 -11.93 -12.81
N ALA A 119 4.64 -11.54 -11.83
CA ALA A 119 3.20 -11.76 -11.97
C ALA A 119 2.32 -10.72 -11.25
N HIS A 120 1.19 -10.41 -11.88
CA HIS A 120 0.01 -9.84 -11.23
C HIS A 120 -0.95 -10.98 -10.82
N MET A 121 -1.08 -11.20 -9.51
CA MET A 121 -1.98 -12.19 -8.95
C MET A 121 -3.33 -11.55 -8.60
N LEU A 122 -4.42 -12.18 -9.03
CA LEU A 122 -5.80 -11.81 -8.74
C LEU A 122 -6.18 -10.36 -9.12
N PRO A 123 -5.74 -9.81 -10.28
CA PRO A 123 -6.04 -8.43 -10.63
C PRO A 123 -7.54 -8.15 -10.82
N THR A 124 -8.33 -9.17 -11.15
CA THR A 124 -9.79 -9.02 -11.33
C THR A 124 -10.55 -8.84 -10.00
N SER A 125 -9.84 -8.89 -8.86
CA SER A 125 -10.40 -8.53 -7.55
C SER A 125 -10.78 -7.05 -7.44
N ALA A 126 -10.19 -6.19 -8.26
CA ALA A 126 -10.60 -4.81 -8.42
C ALA A 126 -11.27 -4.66 -9.79
N GLN A 127 -12.46 -4.05 -9.83
CA GLN A 127 -13.23 -3.94 -11.09
C GLN A 127 -12.51 -3.11 -12.15
N ASP A 128 -11.77 -2.08 -11.74
CA ASP A 128 -10.91 -1.25 -12.58
C ASP A 128 -9.52 -1.87 -12.88
N GLY A 129 -9.25 -3.08 -12.37
CA GLY A 129 -7.96 -3.77 -12.48
C GLY A 129 -6.88 -3.24 -11.53
N GLY A 130 -7.16 -2.20 -10.74
CA GLY A 130 -6.22 -1.60 -9.80
C GLY A 130 -4.87 -1.27 -10.44
N LEU A 131 -3.79 -1.54 -9.71
CA LEU A 131 -2.43 -1.27 -10.18
C LEU A 131 -2.02 -2.18 -11.36
N ALA A 132 -2.66 -3.34 -11.55
CA ALA A 132 -2.38 -4.20 -12.70
C ALA A 132 -2.85 -3.59 -14.04
N ALA A 133 -3.78 -2.64 -14.01
CA ALA A 133 -4.18 -1.89 -15.20
C ALA A 133 -3.17 -0.80 -15.60
N VAL A 134 -2.22 -0.47 -14.72
CA VAL A 134 -1.25 0.63 -14.90
C VAL A 134 -0.04 0.18 -15.70
N PHE A 135 0.47 -1.03 -15.44
CA PHE A 135 1.60 -1.61 -16.15
C PHE A 135 1.47 -3.12 -16.23
N SER A 136 2.02 -3.71 -17.30
CA SER A 136 2.05 -5.16 -17.53
C SER A 136 3.46 -5.71 -17.74
N ALA A 137 4.48 -4.85 -17.72
CA ALA A 137 5.86 -5.22 -17.98
C ALA A 137 6.83 -4.36 -17.18
N ILE A 138 7.94 -4.97 -16.76
CA ILE A 138 9.05 -4.30 -16.05
C ILE A 138 10.35 -4.64 -16.79
N ASN A 139 11.14 -3.65 -17.16
CA ASN A 139 12.39 -3.84 -17.92
C ASN A 139 12.22 -4.71 -19.19
N GLY A 140 11.10 -4.56 -19.89
CA GLY A 140 10.76 -5.36 -21.07
C GLY A 140 10.31 -6.81 -20.78
N HIS A 141 10.39 -7.27 -19.52
CA HIS A 141 9.81 -8.54 -19.11
C HIS A 141 8.31 -8.40 -18.91
N GLN A 142 7.52 -9.10 -19.73
CA GLN A 142 6.07 -9.19 -19.56
C GLN A 142 5.75 -10.01 -18.31
N MET A 143 4.90 -9.44 -17.46
CA MET A 143 4.43 -10.10 -16.25
C MET A 143 3.25 -11.00 -16.57
N GLU A 144 3.23 -12.16 -15.96
CA GLU A 144 2.11 -13.09 -16.00
C GLU A 144 0.90 -12.51 -15.26
N THR A 145 -0.30 -12.97 -15.61
CA THR A 145 -1.53 -12.63 -14.92
C THR A 145 -2.26 -13.89 -14.53
N GLU A 146 -2.51 -14.07 -13.23
CA GLU A 146 -3.14 -15.29 -12.73
C GLU A 146 -4.25 -15.00 -11.73
N ASN A 147 -5.46 -15.49 -12.03
CA ASN A 147 -6.64 -15.36 -11.16
C ASN A 147 -6.94 -16.64 -10.36
N LEU A 148 -6.08 -17.66 -10.42
CA LEU A 148 -6.21 -18.94 -9.70
C LEU A 148 -7.56 -19.66 -9.94
N GLY A 149 -8.21 -19.41 -11.07
CA GLY A 149 -9.54 -19.95 -11.39
C GLY A 149 -10.68 -19.41 -10.50
N LEU A 150 -10.43 -18.39 -9.69
CA LEU A 150 -11.41 -17.79 -8.79
C LEU A 150 -12.25 -16.73 -9.51
N SER A 151 -13.55 -16.65 -9.18
CA SER A 151 -14.39 -15.54 -9.61
C SER A 151 -14.07 -14.27 -8.82
N PRO A 152 -14.31 -13.06 -9.37
CA PRO A 152 -14.13 -11.81 -8.63
C PRO A 152 -14.82 -11.80 -7.25
N GLN A 153 -16.02 -12.39 -7.16
CA GLN A 153 -16.76 -12.53 -5.91
C GLN A 153 -16.08 -13.47 -4.92
N ALA A 154 -15.52 -14.59 -5.38
CA ALA A 154 -14.76 -15.52 -4.54
C ALA A 154 -13.46 -14.90 -4.03
N ILE A 155 -12.83 -14.01 -4.81
CA ILE A 155 -11.60 -13.31 -4.43
C ILE A 155 -11.87 -12.20 -3.42
N ALA A 156 -13.00 -11.49 -3.56
CA ALA A 156 -13.36 -10.40 -2.68
C ALA A 156 -13.58 -10.87 -1.22
N GLY A 157 -14.03 -12.12 -1.03
CA GLY A 157 -14.38 -12.73 0.25
C GLY A 157 -15.85 -12.47 0.61
N SER A 158 -16.46 -13.37 1.39
CA SER A 158 -17.86 -13.22 1.86
C SER A 158 -18.08 -12.01 2.76
N ASP A 159 -17.01 -11.53 3.41
CA ASP A 159 -17.05 -10.50 4.44
C ASP A 159 -16.89 -9.08 3.88
N SER A 160 -16.54 -8.95 2.59
CA SER A 160 -16.63 -7.67 1.90
C SER A 160 -18.07 -7.43 1.49
N GLN A 161 -18.79 -6.58 2.23
CA GLN A 161 -20.02 -6.02 1.68
C GLN A 161 -19.65 -5.29 0.38
N PRO A 162 -20.33 -5.60 -0.74
CA PRO A 162 -20.12 -4.85 -1.97
C PRO A 162 -20.44 -3.38 -1.69
N PRO A 163 -19.67 -2.43 -2.25
CA PRO A 163 -19.96 -1.02 -2.09
C PRO A 163 -21.37 -0.70 -2.58
N ASP A 164 -22.09 0.14 -1.84
CA ASP A 164 -23.37 0.67 -2.31
C ASP A 164 -23.10 1.69 -3.44
N PRO A 165 -23.50 1.40 -4.69
CA PRO A 165 -23.27 2.30 -5.81
C PRO A 165 -24.04 3.62 -5.71
N GLU A 166 -25.07 3.70 -4.86
CA GLU A 166 -25.83 4.92 -4.61
C GLU A 166 -25.29 5.74 -3.43
N SER A 167 -24.29 5.22 -2.71
CA SER A 167 -23.74 5.88 -1.53
C SER A 167 -23.11 7.23 -1.89
N LYS A 168 -23.54 8.27 -1.16
CA LYS A 168 -22.95 9.62 -1.21
C LYS A 168 -21.66 9.76 -0.40
N GLU A 169 -21.25 8.69 0.28
CA GLU A 169 -20.03 8.62 1.08
C GLU A 169 -19.18 7.41 0.66
N LEU A 170 -17.86 7.56 0.73
CA LEU A 170 -16.91 6.50 0.45
C LEU A 170 -16.49 5.82 1.75
N LEU A 171 -16.77 4.53 1.88
CA LEU A 171 -16.31 3.74 3.01
C LEU A 171 -14.80 3.49 2.91
N ALA A 172 -14.08 3.77 3.99
CA ALA A 172 -12.68 3.41 4.21
C ALA A 172 -12.62 2.45 5.41
N GLN A 173 -12.16 1.23 5.18
CA GLN A 173 -12.16 0.19 6.21
C GLN A 173 -10.96 -0.74 6.06
N CYS A 174 -10.20 -0.95 7.14
CA CYS A 174 -9.16 -1.97 7.15
C CYS A 174 -9.77 -3.37 7.07
N HIS A 175 -8.98 -4.38 6.73
CA HIS A 175 -9.50 -5.73 6.54
C HIS A 175 -10.25 -6.31 7.74
N CYS A 176 -9.73 -6.15 8.97
CA CYS A 176 -10.40 -6.69 10.16
C CYS A 176 -11.59 -5.85 10.67
N GLY A 177 -11.94 -4.76 9.97
CA GLY A 177 -13.00 -3.82 10.35
C GLY A 177 -12.75 -2.99 11.62
N GLY A 178 -11.61 -3.17 12.29
CA GLY A 178 -11.28 -2.46 13.54
C GLY A 178 -11.01 -0.97 13.35
N VAL A 179 -10.66 -0.55 12.13
CA VAL A 179 -10.65 0.85 11.70
C VAL A 179 -11.65 0.98 10.55
N SER A 180 -12.66 1.83 10.73
CA SER A 180 -13.74 2.05 9.77
C SER A 180 -14.26 3.49 9.88
N PHE A 181 -14.39 4.17 8.75
CA PHE A 181 -14.93 5.53 8.65
C PHE A 181 -15.44 5.78 7.22
N THR A 182 -16.27 6.81 7.05
CA THR A 182 -16.73 7.26 5.74
C THR A 182 -16.14 8.61 5.38
N ILE A 183 -15.99 8.84 4.08
CA ILE A 183 -15.45 10.07 3.49
C ILE A 183 -16.54 10.69 2.64
N ALA A 184 -16.95 11.91 2.99
CA ALA A 184 -17.90 12.68 2.19
C ALA A 184 -17.24 13.28 0.95
N ARG A 185 -18.07 13.72 0.00
CA ARG A 185 -17.63 14.57 -1.12
C ARG A 185 -17.15 15.94 -0.61
N PRO A 186 -16.23 16.60 -1.32
CA PRO A 186 -15.91 18.01 -1.06
C PRO A 186 -17.20 18.85 -1.05
N SER A 187 -17.41 19.60 0.04
CA SER A 187 -18.53 20.54 0.13
C SER A 187 -18.21 21.84 -0.59
N GLU A 188 -19.23 22.55 -1.06
CA GLU A 188 -19.04 23.86 -1.72
C GLU A 188 -18.30 24.85 -0.82
N GLU A 189 -18.60 24.86 0.47
CA GLU A 189 -17.91 25.68 1.48
C GLU A 189 -16.41 25.36 1.55
N PHE A 190 -16.05 24.07 1.55
CA PHE A 190 -14.65 23.65 1.58
C PHE A 190 -13.93 24.04 0.29
N VAL A 191 -14.55 23.81 -0.85
CA VAL A 191 -13.99 24.16 -2.17
C VAL A 191 -13.73 25.67 -2.29
N ALA A 192 -14.55 26.52 -1.66
CA ALA A 192 -14.35 27.97 -1.61
C ALA A 192 -13.28 28.42 -0.60
N SER A 193 -12.84 27.54 0.30
CA SER A 193 -11.88 27.85 1.37
C SER A 193 -10.43 27.68 0.89
N PRO A 194 -9.48 28.51 1.37
CA PRO A 194 -8.04 28.28 1.17
C PRO A 194 -7.55 26.91 1.65
N ARG A 195 -8.28 26.29 2.60
CA ARG A 195 -8.00 24.93 3.11
C ARG A 195 -8.15 23.84 2.05
N SER A 196 -8.82 24.10 0.93
CA SER A 196 -8.93 23.15 -0.19
C SER A 196 -7.65 22.96 -0.99
N LYS A 197 -6.66 23.86 -0.84
CA LYS A 197 -5.42 23.80 -1.61
C LYS A 197 -4.71 22.46 -1.37
N GLY A 198 -4.44 21.76 -2.47
CA GLY A 198 -3.77 20.45 -2.48
C GLY A 198 -4.59 19.28 -1.91
N CYS A 199 -5.90 19.46 -1.70
CA CYS A 199 -6.85 18.35 -1.51
C CYS A 199 -7.84 18.21 -2.67
N ILE A 200 -8.10 19.29 -3.43
CA ILE A 200 -9.12 19.34 -4.48
C ILE A 200 -8.51 19.48 -5.87
N SER A 201 -9.06 18.73 -6.81
CA SER A 201 -8.67 18.81 -8.22
C SER A 201 -9.12 20.10 -8.89
N PRO A 202 -8.27 20.73 -9.72
CA PRO A 202 -8.71 21.80 -10.60
C PRO A 202 -9.61 21.31 -11.74
N LEU A 203 -9.58 20.02 -12.09
CA LEU A 203 -10.41 19.45 -13.16
C LEU A 203 -11.82 19.09 -12.70
N ASP A 204 -11.94 18.56 -11.49
CA ASP A 204 -13.21 18.13 -10.92
C ASP A 204 -13.24 18.43 -9.42
N LYS A 205 -13.93 19.52 -9.05
CA LYS A 205 -14.01 19.99 -7.67
C LYS A 205 -14.85 19.08 -6.76
N SER A 206 -15.53 18.07 -7.32
CA SER A 206 -16.29 17.07 -6.56
C SER A 206 -15.46 15.85 -6.13
N LYS A 207 -14.17 15.82 -6.47
CA LYS A 207 -13.24 14.71 -6.22
C LYS A 207 -12.02 15.17 -5.43
N TRP A 208 -11.47 14.24 -4.66
CA TRP A 208 -10.25 14.40 -3.89
C TRP A 208 -9.01 14.18 -4.76
N LEU A 209 -7.86 14.71 -4.37
CA LEU A 209 -6.60 14.43 -5.06
C LEU A 209 -6.03 13.08 -4.60
N ALA A 210 -5.47 12.33 -5.54
CA ALA A 210 -4.77 11.08 -5.28
C ALA A 210 -3.38 11.05 -5.92
N CYS A 211 -2.45 10.35 -5.30
CA CYS A 211 -1.10 10.14 -5.83
C CYS A 211 -0.52 8.77 -5.48
N MET A 212 0.53 8.41 -6.21
CA MET A 212 1.44 7.32 -5.87
C MET A 212 2.67 7.91 -5.16
N ASP A 213 3.14 7.23 -4.12
CA ASP A 213 4.32 7.62 -3.36
C ASP A 213 5.32 6.48 -3.28
N LEU A 214 6.56 6.81 -3.68
CA LEU A 214 7.70 5.91 -3.80
C LEU A 214 8.79 6.19 -2.75
N CYS A 215 8.54 7.07 -1.76
CA CYS A 215 9.55 7.40 -0.75
C CYS A 215 9.94 6.18 0.11
N ASP A 216 11.19 6.20 0.58
CA ASP A 216 11.71 5.13 1.43
C ASP A 216 10.94 4.99 2.75
N ASP A 217 10.43 6.10 3.29
CA ASP A 217 9.67 6.06 4.54
C ASP A 217 8.35 5.30 4.37
N CYS A 218 7.57 5.62 3.34
CA CYS A 218 6.32 4.91 3.02
C CYS A 218 6.61 3.43 2.74
N ARG A 219 7.67 3.15 1.96
CA ARG A 219 8.10 1.78 1.67
C ARG A 219 8.36 0.97 2.94
N LEU A 220 9.08 1.55 3.91
CA LEU A 220 9.47 0.88 5.15
C LEU A 220 8.41 0.96 6.28
N VAL A 221 7.39 1.81 6.15
CA VAL A 221 6.25 1.89 7.08
C VAL A 221 5.14 0.95 6.64
N THR A 222 4.88 0.83 5.33
CA THR A 222 3.80 -0.01 4.81
C THR A 222 4.28 -1.42 4.49
N GLY A 223 5.56 -1.59 4.11
CA GLY A 223 6.05 -2.86 3.59
C GLY A 223 5.58 -3.10 2.15
N THR A 224 5.59 -2.08 1.31
CA THR A 224 5.25 -2.19 -0.12
C THR A 224 6.15 -1.29 -0.96
N HIS A 225 6.36 -1.61 -2.24
CA HIS A 225 7.24 -0.79 -3.10
C HIS A 225 6.63 0.56 -3.47
N VAL A 226 5.31 0.69 -3.32
CA VAL A 226 4.54 1.91 -3.55
C VAL A 226 3.35 1.92 -2.59
N ILE A 227 2.93 3.11 -2.18
CA ILE A 227 1.63 3.34 -1.56
C ILE A 227 0.85 4.37 -2.38
N SER A 228 -0.48 4.29 -2.32
CA SER A 228 -1.35 5.31 -2.88
C SER A 228 -2.11 6.05 -1.79
N TRP A 229 -2.14 7.37 -1.90
CA TRP A 229 -2.76 8.28 -0.95
C TRP A 229 -3.89 9.05 -1.63
N MET A 230 -4.96 9.29 -0.88
CA MET A 230 -5.99 10.25 -1.22
C MET A 230 -6.02 11.35 -0.15
N SER A 231 -5.79 12.60 -0.54
CA SER A 231 -5.72 13.74 0.39
C SER A 231 -7.12 14.28 0.68
N VAL A 232 -7.54 14.17 1.95
CA VAL A 232 -8.90 14.47 2.40
C VAL A 232 -8.88 15.47 3.54
N SER A 233 -9.85 16.38 3.57
CA SER A 233 -10.07 17.25 4.73
C SER A 233 -10.67 16.46 5.90
N ILE A 234 -10.13 16.66 7.10
CA ILE A 234 -10.57 15.94 8.31
C ILE A 234 -12.05 16.20 8.62
N ASP A 235 -12.58 17.37 8.25
CA ASP A 235 -14.00 17.74 8.44
C ASP A 235 -14.96 16.92 7.54
N HIS A 236 -14.44 16.18 6.55
CA HIS A 236 -15.21 15.32 5.65
C HIS A 236 -15.14 13.84 6.04
N ILE A 237 -14.60 13.53 7.21
CA ILE A 237 -14.48 12.16 7.71
C ILE A 237 -15.45 11.93 8.87
N THR A 238 -16.24 10.85 8.76
CA THR A 238 -17.21 10.42 9.77
C THR A 238 -16.87 9.02 10.29
N PRO A 239 -16.78 8.78 11.63
CA PRO A 239 -16.96 9.75 12.70
C PRO A 239 -15.84 10.79 12.72
N ARG A 240 -16.12 11.96 13.32
CA ARG A 240 -15.12 13.02 13.50
C ARG A 240 -13.87 12.44 14.14
N LEU A 241 -12.73 12.60 13.46
CA LEU A 241 -11.46 12.08 13.96
C LEU A 241 -11.03 12.82 15.24
N PRO A 242 -10.51 12.10 16.25
CA PRO A 242 -9.84 12.73 17.37
C PRO A 242 -8.54 13.40 16.90
N GLN A 243 -7.98 14.31 17.70
CA GLN A 243 -6.76 15.04 17.33
C GLN A 243 -5.55 14.13 17.04
N ASN A 244 -5.50 12.95 17.66
CA ASN A 244 -4.45 11.96 17.42
C ASN A 244 -4.77 11.00 16.26
N LEU A 245 -5.89 11.20 15.55
CA LEU A 245 -6.39 10.39 14.44
C LEU A 245 -6.64 8.90 14.76
N LEU A 246 -6.63 8.52 16.05
CA LEU A 246 -6.76 7.14 16.48
C LEU A 246 -8.24 6.79 16.68
N ILE A 247 -8.81 6.08 15.72
CA ILE A 247 -10.17 5.52 15.78
C ILE A 247 -10.14 4.00 15.84
N GLY A 248 -11.06 3.40 16.60
CA GLY A 248 -11.18 1.96 16.73
C GLY A 248 -9.88 1.29 17.20
N SER A 249 -9.35 0.34 16.42
CA SER A 249 -8.10 -0.37 16.73
C SER A 249 -6.83 0.32 16.20
N ALA A 250 -6.92 1.57 15.74
CA ALA A 250 -5.78 2.31 15.22
C ALA A 250 -4.68 2.53 16.25
N LYS A 251 -3.43 2.45 15.80
CA LYS A 251 -2.21 2.83 16.53
C LYS A 251 -1.48 3.92 15.74
N GLY A 252 -0.85 4.84 16.47
CA GLY A 252 -0.08 5.94 15.90
C GLY A 252 1.41 5.78 16.14
N TYR A 253 2.21 6.17 15.16
CA TYR A 253 3.66 6.17 15.19
C TYR A 253 4.18 7.47 14.58
N ARG A 254 5.02 8.21 15.31
CA ARG A 254 5.70 9.38 14.76
C ARG A 254 6.96 8.94 14.03
N SER A 255 6.95 9.00 12.69
CA SER A 255 8.12 8.67 11.86
C SER A 255 9.16 9.78 11.86
N SER A 256 8.73 11.01 12.12
CA SER A 256 9.57 12.16 12.41
C SER A 256 8.91 13.04 13.47
N LYS A 257 9.52 14.17 13.82
CA LYS A 257 8.93 15.13 14.78
C LYS A 257 7.52 15.57 14.34
N ASP A 258 7.36 15.84 13.05
CA ASP A 258 6.19 16.53 12.51
C ASP A 258 5.29 15.61 11.65
N VAL A 259 5.54 14.28 11.66
CA VAL A 259 4.78 13.31 10.87
C VAL A 259 4.21 12.21 11.74
N LEU A 260 2.88 12.07 11.71
CA LEU A 260 2.13 10.97 12.31
C LEU A 260 1.71 9.96 11.22
N ARG A 261 2.11 8.70 11.42
CA ARG A 261 1.65 7.54 10.65
C ARG A 261 0.65 6.76 11.49
N VAL A 262 -0.49 6.39 10.91
CA VAL A 262 -1.53 5.62 11.60
C VAL A 262 -1.78 4.31 10.87
N PHE A 263 -1.85 3.22 11.63
CA PHE A 263 -2.12 1.88 11.12
C PHE A 263 -3.11 1.14 12.02
N CYS A 264 -3.78 0.11 11.50
CA CYS A 264 -4.62 -0.75 12.32
C CYS A 264 -3.76 -1.66 13.21
N GLY A 265 -3.91 -1.56 14.53
CA GLY A 265 -3.17 -2.37 15.49
C GLY A 265 -3.53 -3.86 15.51
N THR A 266 -4.56 -4.27 14.78
CA THR A 266 -5.04 -5.66 14.67
C THR A 266 -4.55 -6.33 13.39
N CYS A 267 -4.75 -5.72 12.21
CA CYS A 267 -4.35 -6.32 10.92
C CYS A 267 -3.12 -5.68 10.27
N GLY A 268 -2.61 -4.57 10.82
CA GLY A 268 -1.42 -3.88 10.30
C GLY A 268 -1.67 -2.98 9.09
N ALA A 269 -2.92 -2.80 8.65
CA ALA A 269 -3.24 -1.94 7.52
C ALA A 269 -2.79 -0.51 7.76
N THR A 270 -2.06 0.08 6.81
CA THR A 270 -1.79 1.50 6.78
C THR A 270 -3.13 2.24 6.62
N VAL A 271 -3.36 3.30 7.40
CA VAL A 271 -4.62 4.05 7.42
C VAL A 271 -4.39 5.50 7.02
N PHE A 272 -3.56 6.22 7.78
CA PHE A 272 -3.34 7.64 7.58
C PHE A 272 -1.86 8.00 7.55
N TYR A 273 -1.55 9.01 6.75
CA TYR A 273 -0.41 9.88 6.92
C TYR A 273 -0.91 11.29 7.27
N HIS A 274 -0.29 11.92 8.25
CA HIS A 274 -0.59 13.29 8.64
C HIS A 274 0.69 14.03 8.99
N GLY A 275 0.94 15.14 8.28
CA GLY A 275 2.01 16.07 8.60
C GLY A 275 1.46 17.27 9.38
N ASP A 276 2.14 17.68 10.44
CA ASP A 276 1.72 18.80 11.30
C ASP A 276 1.65 20.14 10.53
N GLY A 277 2.27 20.23 9.34
CA GLY A 277 2.16 21.37 8.42
C GLY A 277 0.81 21.48 7.67
N ARG A 278 -0.03 20.43 7.72
CA ARG A 278 -1.37 20.37 7.12
C ARG A 278 -2.41 19.93 8.16
N PRO A 279 -2.66 20.72 9.21
CA PRO A 279 -3.46 20.29 10.36
C PRO A 279 -4.92 19.92 10.02
N ASP A 280 -5.46 20.47 8.92
CA ASP A 280 -6.85 20.24 8.50
C ASP A 280 -7.00 19.11 7.46
N ALA A 281 -5.90 18.51 7.00
CA ALA A 281 -5.90 17.48 5.98
C ALA A 281 -5.20 16.20 6.45
N VAL A 282 -5.63 15.07 5.90
CA VAL A 282 -5.03 13.76 6.13
C VAL A 282 -4.96 13.01 4.81
N ASP A 283 -3.85 12.30 4.61
CA ASP A 283 -3.71 11.40 3.48
C ASP A 283 -4.23 10.03 3.89
N VAL A 284 -5.29 9.58 3.23
CA VAL A 284 -5.95 8.30 3.47
C VAL A 284 -5.36 7.25 2.55
N ALA A 285 -4.94 6.13 3.11
CA ALA A 285 -4.43 4.99 2.36
C ALA A 285 -5.51 4.45 1.40
N MET A 286 -5.28 4.52 0.09
CA MET A 286 -6.34 4.12 -0.86
C MET A 286 -6.61 2.62 -0.84
N GLY A 287 -5.63 1.82 -0.41
CA GLY A 287 -5.78 0.39 -0.27
C GLY A 287 -6.88 -0.04 0.69
N ILE A 288 -7.40 0.84 1.57
CA ILE A 288 -8.55 0.54 2.45
C ILE A 288 -9.90 1.11 1.95
N LEU A 289 -9.95 1.75 0.79
CA LEU A 289 -11.20 2.30 0.24
C LEU A 289 -12.09 1.20 -0.33
N ARG A 290 -13.40 1.41 -0.26
CA ARG A 290 -14.45 0.52 -0.81
C ARG A 290 -15.22 1.25 -1.88
N ALA A 291 -14.53 1.65 -2.96
CA ALA A 291 -15.19 2.27 -4.10
C ALA A 291 -15.81 1.19 -5.00
N PRO A 292 -17.08 1.35 -5.46
CA PRO A 292 -17.75 0.37 -6.31
C PRO A 292 -16.99 0.11 -7.61
N GLU A 293 -16.39 1.15 -8.19
CA GLU A 293 -15.67 1.06 -9.46
C GLU A 293 -14.29 0.36 -9.37
N GLY A 294 -13.76 0.13 -8.17
CA GLY A 294 -12.50 -0.56 -7.96
C GLY A 294 -11.46 0.18 -7.13
N ALA A 295 -10.21 -0.28 -7.19
CA ALA A 295 -9.16 0.11 -6.25
C ALA A 295 -8.54 1.48 -6.55
N MET A 296 -8.67 1.98 -7.77
CA MET A 296 -8.23 3.31 -8.18
C MET A 296 -9.24 4.40 -7.80
N ALA A 297 -10.48 4.03 -7.45
CA ALA A 297 -11.52 4.93 -6.92
C ALA A 297 -11.71 6.22 -7.77
N GLU A 298 -11.75 6.10 -9.09
CA GLU A 298 -11.77 7.24 -10.02
C GLU A 298 -13.06 8.06 -9.96
N ASN A 299 -14.15 7.52 -9.40
CA ASN A 299 -15.34 8.34 -9.14
C ASN A 299 -15.12 9.28 -7.96
N TRP A 300 -14.16 9.00 -7.09
CA TRP A 300 -13.88 9.74 -5.86
C TRP A 300 -12.60 10.57 -5.92
N SER A 301 -11.69 10.22 -6.82
CA SER A 301 -10.35 10.78 -6.89
C SER A 301 -9.98 11.26 -8.29
N VAL A 302 -9.12 12.27 -8.33
CA VAL A 302 -8.34 12.65 -9.52
C VAL A 302 -6.88 12.38 -9.22
N TRP A 303 -6.26 11.59 -10.08
CA TRP A 303 -4.89 11.12 -9.89
C TRP A 303 -3.88 12.12 -10.44
N ARG A 304 -2.80 12.37 -9.68
CA ARG A 304 -1.59 12.99 -10.22
C ARG A 304 -0.81 11.94 -11.01
N ALA A 305 -1.20 11.75 -12.25
CA ALA A 305 -0.76 10.59 -13.04
C ALA A 305 0.66 10.74 -13.60
N GLY A 306 1.13 11.97 -13.85
CA GLY A 306 2.41 12.22 -14.48
C GLY A 306 3.62 12.30 -13.54
N ARG A 307 3.38 12.34 -12.23
CA ARG A 307 4.44 12.46 -11.22
C ARG A 307 4.10 11.71 -9.92
N ALA A 308 4.88 10.68 -9.61
CA ALA A 308 4.89 10.06 -8.28
C ALA A 308 5.54 10.99 -7.24
N GLU A 309 5.18 10.85 -5.96
CA GLU A 309 5.94 11.45 -4.85
C GLU A 309 7.27 10.71 -4.67
N TYR A 310 8.35 11.48 -4.46
CA TYR A 310 9.73 11.00 -4.23
C TYR A 310 10.18 9.87 -5.19
N PRO A 311 10.06 10.05 -6.52
CA PRO A 311 10.41 9.02 -7.49
C PRO A 311 11.88 8.60 -7.39
N GLU A 312 12.77 9.50 -7.00
CA GLU A 312 14.19 9.25 -6.83
C GLU A 312 14.50 8.15 -5.80
N ASP A 313 13.73 8.05 -4.72
CA ASP A 313 13.89 7.01 -3.71
C ASP A 313 13.51 5.64 -4.27
N GLY A 314 12.35 5.56 -4.93
CA GLY A 314 11.90 4.35 -5.60
C GLY A 314 12.83 3.93 -6.72
N ILE A 315 13.35 4.86 -7.52
CA ILE A 315 14.30 4.58 -8.61
C ILE A 315 15.61 4.05 -8.03
N ARG A 316 16.12 4.67 -6.95
CA ARG A 316 17.31 4.19 -6.24
C ARG A 316 17.11 2.78 -5.68
N TYR A 317 15.93 2.47 -5.17
CA TYR A 317 15.64 1.15 -4.60
C TYR A 317 15.45 0.07 -5.68
N HIS A 318 14.67 0.38 -6.71
CA HIS A 318 14.41 -0.52 -7.83
C HIS A 318 13.97 0.25 -9.09
N ALA A 319 14.94 0.68 -9.91
CA ALA A 319 14.69 1.47 -11.11
C ALA A 319 13.63 0.87 -12.06
N GLY A 320 13.71 -0.44 -12.34
CA GLY A 320 12.80 -1.08 -13.29
C GLY A 320 11.32 -0.99 -12.90
N PHE A 321 10.97 -1.38 -11.68
CA PHE A 321 9.62 -1.24 -11.12
C PHE A 321 9.17 0.23 -11.12
N SER A 322 10.02 1.14 -10.64
CA SER A 322 9.67 2.55 -10.49
C SER A 322 9.41 3.23 -11.84
N HIS A 323 10.24 2.96 -12.86
CA HIS A 323 9.98 3.45 -14.22
C HIS A 323 8.68 2.86 -14.80
N ALA A 324 8.48 1.54 -14.67
CA ALA A 324 7.26 0.91 -15.16
C ALA A 324 5.98 1.49 -14.51
N LEU A 325 6.03 1.77 -13.21
CA LEU A 325 4.95 2.43 -12.49
C LEU A 325 4.73 3.87 -12.99
N ILE A 326 5.78 4.68 -13.06
CA ILE A 326 5.69 6.11 -13.43
C ILE A 326 5.18 6.26 -14.87
N GLU A 327 5.78 5.55 -15.82
CA GLU A 327 5.38 5.57 -17.23
C GLU A 327 4.00 4.93 -17.43
N GLY A 328 3.70 3.88 -16.67
CA GLY A 328 2.38 3.26 -16.63
C GLY A 328 1.30 4.22 -16.16
N MET A 329 1.53 4.92 -15.05
CA MET A 329 0.59 5.91 -14.51
C MET A 329 0.39 7.07 -15.48
N GLN A 330 1.46 7.56 -16.12
CA GLN A 330 1.38 8.60 -17.15
C GLN A 330 0.44 8.21 -18.29
N ARG A 331 0.60 6.99 -18.84
CA ARG A 331 -0.25 6.49 -19.93
C ARG A 331 -1.68 6.24 -19.46
N TRP A 332 -1.83 5.48 -18.37
CA TRP A 332 -3.12 5.16 -17.77
C TRP A 332 -3.94 6.42 -17.45
N GLY A 333 -3.29 7.43 -16.87
CA GLY A 333 -3.92 8.70 -16.54
C GLY A 333 -4.33 9.50 -17.77
N ALA A 334 -3.46 9.60 -18.78
CA ALA A 334 -3.77 10.30 -20.02
C ALA A 334 -4.97 9.69 -20.76
N GLU A 335 -5.06 8.36 -20.79
CA GLU A 335 -6.19 7.63 -21.41
C GLU A 335 -7.52 7.85 -20.67
N ARG A 336 -7.47 8.21 -19.38
CA ARG A 336 -8.64 8.38 -18.51
C ARG A 336 -8.93 9.83 -18.14
N GLY A 337 -8.20 10.79 -18.71
CA GLY A 337 -8.41 12.22 -18.50
C GLY A 337 -7.86 12.77 -17.18
N HIS A 338 -6.94 12.06 -16.53
CA HIS A 338 -6.22 12.56 -15.36
C HIS A 338 -5.09 13.51 -15.80
N PRO A 339 -4.78 14.53 -15.00
CA PRO A 339 -3.72 15.49 -15.32
C PRO A 339 -2.33 14.88 -15.12
N GLN A 340 -1.34 15.43 -15.85
CA GLN A 340 0.06 15.04 -15.71
C GLN A 340 0.65 15.51 -14.38
N ASP A 341 0.39 16.75 -13.95
CA ASP A 341 0.93 17.25 -12.70
C ASP A 341 -0.01 18.27 -12.04
N PHE A 342 0.13 18.42 -10.73
CA PHE A 342 -0.41 19.50 -9.91
C PHE A 342 0.26 19.51 -8.53
N GLU A 343 0.27 20.67 -7.87
CA GLU A 343 0.72 20.76 -6.47
C GLU A 343 -0.18 19.89 -5.58
N ILE A 344 0.41 18.88 -4.94
CA ILE A 344 -0.17 18.18 -3.79
C ILE A 344 0.42 18.85 -2.55
N ALA A 345 -0.42 19.06 -1.54
CA ALA A 345 -0.04 19.81 -0.35
C ALA A 345 0.89 19.02 0.59
#